data_AF-A0AAW0M8X5-F1
#
_entry.id   AF-A0AAW0M8X5-F1
#
_cell.length_a   1.000
_cell.length_b   1.000
_cell.length_c   1.000
_cell.angle_alpha   90.00
_cell.angle_beta   90.00
_cell.angle_gamma   90.00
#
_symmetry.space_group_name_H-M   'P 1'
#
loop_
_entity.id
_entity.type
_entity.pdbx_description
1 polymer ?
#
loop_
_entity_poly.entity_id
_entity_poly.type
_entity_poly.pdbx_seq_one_letter_code
_entity_poly.pdbx_strand_id
1 'polypeptide(L)'
;MIFIYSLHNRHTGVVVYGNEYYFGGGIQHAPAGSTPYGTPIRVVDLGVTHVPKDVFEMYLQEISPRYTAETYSLLTHNCNNFSNEVAQFLVGTTIPDYILQLPNEVMSSPMGALILPMIQNLETTLKAGAVPQVPQFRPLMAQPLQPVTAAKSEAPTKSENPKTTKNAVPAAVKPAGEQQKLVVNGVVGDPLGNARSKVQEEICNEFAAIMATGSLRASEAAALATRRVMQRYGNTSSAVPQRDPLGNARSKVQEEISNEFAAIMATGSLRASEAAALATRRVMQRYGNTSSAVPQS
;
A
#
# COMPACT_ATOMS: atom_id res chain seq x y z
N MET A 1 -18.24 16.73 -7.85
CA MET A 1 -17.00 16.74 -7.08
C MET A 1 -16.93 15.40 -6.38
N ILE A 2 -16.01 14.55 -6.83
CA ILE A 2 -15.87 13.19 -6.30
C ILE A 2 -14.55 13.13 -5.56
N PHE A 3 -14.60 12.74 -4.29
CA PHE A 3 -13.42 12.70 -3.43
C PHE A 3 -12.98 11.26 -3.14
N ILE A 4 -11.69 11.00 -3.27
CA ILE A 4 -11.00 9.75 -2.85
C ILE A 4 -10.40 9.93 -1.46
N TYR A 5 -10.66 8.99 -0.55
CA TYR A 5 -10.15 8.95 0.82
C TYR A 5 -8.94 8.01 0.91
N SER A 6 -7.94 8.30 1.76
CA SER A 6 -6.84 7.36 2.07
C SER A 6 -6.47 7.45 3.56
N LEU A 7 -6.36 6.31 4.25
CA LEU A 7 -5.98 6.21 5.68
C LEU A 7 -4.79 5.27 5.90
N HIS A 8 -4.19 5.31 7.09
CA HIS A 8 -3.03 4.50 7.51
C HIS A 8 -3.27 2.97 7.50
N ASN A 9 -4.47 2.53 7.11
CA ASN A 9 -4.74 1.24 6.52
C ASN A 9 -5.42 1.49 5.18
N ARG A 10 -4.87 0.91 4.11
CA ARG A 10 -5.15 1.15 2.68
C ARG A 10 -6.64 1.04 2.32
N HIS A 11 -7.40 2.07 2.65
CA HIS A 11 -8.82 2.20 2.36
C HIS A 11 -9.04 3.34 1.39
N THR A 12 -9.93 3.12 0.42
CA THR A 12 -10.44 4.15 -0.47
C THR A 12 -11.96 4.11 -0.50
N GLY A 13 -12.57 5.29 -0.34
CA GLY A 13 -14.00 5.53 -0.55
C GLY A 13 -14.21 6.63 -1.59
N VAL A 14 -15.35 6.57 -2.28
CA VAL A 14 -15.81 7.56 -3.26
C VAL A 14 -16.90 8.41 -2.63
N VAL A 15 -16.69 9.72 -2.52
CA VAL A 15 -17.75 10.62 -2.03
C VAL A 15 -18.48 11.27 -3.19
N VAL A 16 -19.81 11.08 -3.22
CA VAL A 16 -20.72 11.68 -4.20
C VAL A 16 -22.12 11.79 -3.58
N TYR A 17 -22.91 12.79 -3.99
CA TYR A 17 -24.26 13.04 -3.47
C TYR A 17 -24.36 13.13 -1.93
N GLY A 18 -23.29 13.60 -1.27
CA GLY A 18 -23.21 13.74 0.19
C GLY A 18 -22.85 12.46 0.96
N ASN A 19 -22.67 11.34 0.26
CA ASN A 19 -22.35 10.04 0.86
C ASN A 19 -20.97 9.56 0.43
N GLU A 20 -20.27 8.87 1.32
CA GLU A 20 -19.09 8.05 1.05
C GLU A 20 -19.52 6.62 0.74
N TYR A 21 -19.11 6.10 -0.41
CA TYR A 21 -19.35 4.74 -0.87
C TYR A 21 -18.05 3.94 -0.87
N TYR A 22 -18.08 2.72 -0.34
CA TYR A 22 -16.90 1.87 -0.28
C TYR A 22 -17.25 0.38 -0.26
N PHE A 23 -16.23 -0.46 -0.53
CA PHE A 23 -16.36 -1.92 -0.48
C PHE A 23 -15.65 -2.51 0.75
N GLY A 24 -16.37 -3.33 1.50
CA GLY A 24 -15.86 -4.10 2.64
C GLY A 24 -16.58 -5.45 2.71
N GLY A 25 -17.49 -5.64 3.67
CA GLY A 25 -18.37 -6.82 3.73
C GLY A 25 -19.51 -6.81 2.70
N GLY A 26 -19.34 -6.12 1.58
CA GLY A 26 -20.41 -5.65 0.71
C GLY A 26 -20.21 -4.19 0.32
N ILE A 27 -20.99 -3.72 -0.66
CA ILE A 27 -21.08 -2.28 -0.96
C ILE A 27 -21.77 -1.60 0.23
N GLN A 28 -21.10 -0.60 0.78
CA GLN A 28 -21.56 0.16 1.93
C GLN A 28 -21.55 1.64 1.61
N HIS A 29 -22.42 2.39 2.27
CA HIS A 29 -22.37 3.84 2.24
C HIS A 29 -22.68 4.45 3.60
N ALA A 30 -22.12 5.63 3.85
CA ALA A 30 -22.47 6.45 5.00
C ALA A 30 -22.37 7.94 4.61
N PRO A 31 -22.96 8.87 5.37
CA PRO A 31 -22.67 10.28 5.19
C PRO A 31 -21.16 10.55 5.17
N ALA A 32 -20.70 11.41 4.26
CA ALA A 32 -19.28 11.67 4.09
C ALA A 32 -18.60 12.09 5.41
N GLY A 33 -17.51 11.42 5.79
CA GLY A 33 -16.78 11.69 7.04
C GLY A 33 -17.39 11.07 8.31
N SER A 34 -18.43 10.25 8.19
CA SER A 34 -19.03 9.50 9.31
C SER A 34 -18.66 8.01 9.35
N THR A 35 -17.82 7.56 8.41
CA THR A 35 -17.36 6.18 8.34
C THR A 35 -16.45 5.82 9.52
N PRO A 36 -16.34 4.53 9.90
CA PRO A 36 -15.44 4.09 10.98
C PRO A 36 -13.96 4.34 10.67
N TYR A 37 -13.65 4.75 9.44
CA TYR A 37 -12.32 5.09 8.97
C TYR A 37 -11.88 6.48 9.47
N GLY A 38 -12.81 7.38 9.83
CA GLY A 38 -12.49 8.70 10.36
C GLY A 38 -12.10 9.71 9.27
N THR A 39 -11.27 10.69 9.62
CA THR A 39 -10.90 11.77 8.69
C THR A 39 -9.87 11.31 7.66
N PRO A 40 -10.07 11.59 6.35
CA PRO A 40 -9.10 11.24 5.31
C PRO A 40 -7.75 11.92 5.51
N ILE A 41 -6.68 11.21 5.16
CA ILE A 41 -5.33 11.80 5.06
C ILE A 41 -5.19 12.60 3.76
N ARG A 42 -5.84 12.12 2.69
CA ARG A 42 -5.80 12.75 1.38
C ARG A 42 -7.20 12.73 0.76
N VAL A 43 -7.51 13.83 0.09
CA VAL A 43 -8.74 14.06 -0.67
C VAL A 43 -8.33 14.42 -2.09
N VAL A 44 -8.78 13.65 -3.08
CA VAL A 44 -8.48 13.89 -4.51
C VAL A 44 -9.78 14.14 -5.24
N ASP A 45 -9.90 15.27 -5.93
CA ASP A 45 -11.05 15.56 -6.79
C ASP A 45 -10.89 14.84 -8.15
N LEU A 46 -11.88 14.00 -8.49
CA LEU A 46 -11.95 13.30 -9.77
C LEU A 46 -12.83 14.02 -10.79
N GLY A 47 -13.54 15.08 -10.38
CA GLY A 47 -14.37 15.90 -11.26
C GLY A 47 -15.86 15.88 -10.93
N VAL A 48 -16.66 16.16 -11.96
CA VAL A 48 -18.11 16.35 -11.84
C VAL A 48 -18.83 15.30 -12.66
N THR A 49 -19.69 14.53 -11.99
CA THR A 49 -20.58 13.59 -12.64
C THR A 49 -21.90 14.27 -13.00
N HIS A 50 -22.47 13.86 -14.13
CA HIS A 50 -23.82 14.23 -14.56
C HIS A 50 -24.79 13.05 -14.39
N VAL A 51 -24.31 11.93 -13.85
CA VAL A 51 -25.14 10.77 -13.54
C VAL A 51 -26.11 11.16 -12.42
N PRO A 52 -27.42 10.92 -12.56
CA PRO A 52 -28.36 11.12 -11.46
C PRO A 52 -28.12 10.13 -10.32
N LYS A 53 -28.47 10.53 -9.08
CA LYS A 53 -28.25 9.70 -7.88
C LYS A 53 -28.96 8.34 -7.98
N ASP A 54 -30.20 8.33 -8.44
CA ASP A 54 -31.02 7.14 -8.66
C ASP A 54 -30.39 6.18 -9.67
N VAL A 55 -29.86 6.71 -10.78
CA VAL A 55 -29.13 5.91 -11.77
C VAL A 55 -27.86 5.31 -11.16
N PHE A 56 -27.14 6.06 -10.33
CA PHE A 56 -25.97 5.55 -9.63
C PHE A 56 -26.33 4.46 -8.62
N GLU A 57 -27.42 4.61 -7.86
CA GLU A 57 -27.88 3.59 -6.92
C GLU A 57 -28.34 2.31 -7.62
N MET A 58 -29.00 2.43 -8.79
CA MET A 58 -29.30 1.27 -9.65
C MET A 58 -28.02 0.57 -10.13
N TYR A 59 -27.01 1.32 -10.56
CA TYR A 59 -25.71 0.76 -10.93
C TYR A 59 -25.06 0.03 -9.76
N LEU A 60 -25.09 0.60 -8.55
CA LEU A 60 -24.56 -0.08 -7.36
C LEU A 60 -25.29 -1.40 -7.07
N GLN A 61 -26.61 -1.45 -7.26
CA GLN A 61 -27.39 -2.68 -7.14
C GLN A 61 -26.99 -3.72 -8.19
N GLU A 62 -26.77 -3.29 -9.44
CA GLU A 62 -26.34 -4.16 -10.55
C GLU A 62 -24.98 -4.81 -10.28
N ILE A 63 -24.03 -4.06 -9.73
CA ILE A 63 -22.68 -4.57 -9.46
C ILE A 63 -22.57 -5.28 -8.11
N SER A 64 -23.53 -5.11 -7.20
CA SER A 64 -23.52 -5.70 -5.86
C SER A 64 -23.25 -7.21 -5.82
N PRO A 65 -23.73 -8.05 -6.75
CA PRO A 65 -23.40 -9.48 -6.78
C PRO A 65 -21.90 -9.78 -6.97
N ARG A 66 -21.13 -8.83 -7.54
CA ARG A 66 -19.66 -8.93 -7.68
C ARG A 66 -18.90 -8.37 -6.46
N TYR A 67 -19.59 -7.67 -5.57
CA TYR A 67 -19.02 -6.98 -4.41
C TYR A 67 -19.68 -7.46 -3.12
N THR A 68 -19.50 -8.74 -2.81
CA THR A 68 -19.96 -9.40 -1.58
C THR A 68 -18.81 -9.61 -0.61
N ALA A 69 -19.13 -9.86 0.67
CA ALA A 69 -18.12 -10.26 1.67
C ALA A 69 -17.25 -11.44 1.20
N GLU A 70 -17.86 -12.44 0.54
CA GLU A 70 -17.15 -13.62 0.03
C GLU A 70 -16.17 -13.31 -1.10
N THR A 71 -16.50 -12.33 -1.94
CA THR A 71 -15.65 -11.90 -3.06
C THR A 71 -14.50 -10.99 -2.62
N TYR A 72 -14.54 -10.43 -1.41
CA TYR A 72 -13.53 -9.49 -0.94
C TYR A 72 -12.14 -10.15 -0.83
N SER A 73 -11.13 -9.54 -1.47
CA SER A 73 -9.71 -9.89 -1.31
C SER A 73 -8.90 -8.62 -1.07
N LEU A 74 -8.09 -8.63 -0.02
CA LEU A 74 -7.17 -7.54 0.34
C LEU A 74 -6.21 -7.19 -0.80
N LEU A 75 -5.84 -8.16 -1.65
CA LEU A 75 -4.88 -7.94 -2.74
C LEU A 75 -5.52 -7.66 -4.09
N THR A 76 -6.54 -8.41 -4.48
CA THR A 76 -7.03 -8.42 -5.87
C THR A 76 -8.44 -7.86 -6.05
N HIS A 77 -9.24 -7.78 -4.98
CA HIS A 77 -10.63 -7.31 -5.07
C HIS A 77 -11.08 -6.63 -3.78
N ASN A 78 -10.64 -5.38 -3.60
CA ASN A 78 -10.82 -4.58 -2.39
C ASN A 78 -11.50 -3.23 -2.68
N CYS A 79 -11.61 -2.40 -1.65
CA CYS A 79 -12.13 -1.02 -1.74
C CYS A 79 -11.48 -0.15 -2.83
N ASN A 80 -10.21 -0.36 -3.17
CA ASN A 80 -9.53 0.40 -4.22
C ASN A 80 -10.05 -0.01 -5.62
N ASN A 81 -10.26 -1.30 -5.83
CA ASN A 81 -10.80 -1.81 -7.09
C ASN A 81 -12.25 -1.33 -7.31
N PHE A 82 -13.07 -1.41 -6.25
CA PHE A 82 -14.41 -0.85 -6.24
C PHE A 82 -14.40 0.65 -6.55
N SER A 83 -13.56 1.42 -5.87
CA SER A 83 -13.48 2.88 -6.06
C SER A 83 -13.07 3.25 -7.48
N ASN A 84 -12.20 2.44 -8.10
CA ASN A 84 -11.80 2.61 -9.49
C ASN A 84 -12.95 2.35 -10.47
N GLU A 85 -13.70 1.27 -10.28
CA GLU A 85 -14.85 0.96 -11.13
C GLU A 85 -15.94 2.04 -11.02
N VAL A 86 -16.23 2.49 -9.80
CA VAL A 86 -17.19 3.57 -9.54
C VAL A 86 -16.72 4.90 -10.13
N ALA A 87 -15.43 5.22 -10.02
CA ALA A 87 -14.87 6.43 -10.64
C ALA A 87 -15.02 6.40 -12.16
N GLN A 88 -14.75 5.26 -12.80
CA GLN A 88 -14.92 5.10 -14.24
C GLN A 88 -16.38 5.28 -14.66
N PHE A 89 -17.32 4.72 -13.92
CA PHE A 89 -18.74 4.87 -14.20
C PHE A 89 -19.22 6.34 -14.06
N LEU A 90 -18.82 7.02 -12.99
CA LEU A 90 -19.32 8.36 -12.67
C LEU A 90 -18.70 9.46 -13.53
N VAL A 91 -17.40 9.39 -13.80
CA VAL A 91 -16.63 10.48 -14.44
C VAL A 91 -15.75 10.03 -15.60
N GLY A 92 -15.68 8.73 -15.90
CA GLY A 92 -14.85 8.22 -17.00
C GLY A 92 -13.35 8.23 -16.71
N THR A 93 -12.94 8.37 -15.44
CA THR A 93 -11.52 8.41 -15.02
C THR A 93 -11.20 7.31 -14.03
N THR A 94 -9.92 6.99 -13.87
CA THR A 94 -9.43 6.06 -12.84
C THR A 94 -9.08 6.77 -11.54
N ILE A 95 -8.97 6.00 -10.46
CA ILE A 95 -8.28 6.50 -9.27
C ILE A 95 -6.76 6.55 -9.51
N PRO A 96 -5.98 7.33 -8.73
CA PRO A 96 -4.54 7.41 -8.91
C PRO A 96 -3.82 6.06 -8.85
N ASP A 97 -2.89 5.84 -9.79
CA ASP A 97 -2.21 4.54 -9.98
C ASP A 97 -1.46 4.05 -8.75
N TYR A 98 -0.88 4.95 -7.94
CA TYR A 98 -0.19 4.57 -6.69
C TYR A 98 -1.11 3.89 -5.67
N ILE A 99 -2.44 4.04 -5.79
CA ILE A 99 -3.43 3.35 -4.95
C ILE A 99 -3.70 1.95 -5.52
N LEU A 100 -3.77 1.82 -6.85
CA LEU A 100 -4.03 0.55 -7.54
C LEU A 100 -2.81 -0.38 -7.55
N GLN A 101 -1.61 0.18 -7.67
CA GLN A 101 -0.35 -0.56 -7.68
C GLN A 101 0.12 -0.99 -6.29
N LEU A 102 -0.54 -0.48 -5.26
CA LEU A 102 -0.19 -0.65 -3.88
C LEU A 102 -0.07 -2.13 -3.43
N PRO A 103 -0.95 -3.08 -3.85
CA PRO A 103 -0.74 -4.51 -3.63
C PRO A 103 0.53 -5.04 -4.27
N ASN A 104 0.81 -4.64 -5.52
CA ASN A 104 2.00 -5.08 -6.26
C ASN A 104 3.29 -4.57 -5.62
N GLU A 105 3.30 -3.32 -5.14
CA GLU A 105 4.44 -2.75 -4.40
C GLU A 105 4.74 -3.53 -3.12
N VAL A 106 3.72 -3.96 -2.38
CA VAL A 106 3.92 -4.78 -1.18
C VAL A 106 4.39 -6.18 -1.52
N MET A 107 3.80 -6.81 -2.54
CA MET A 107 4.15 -8.17 -2.93
C MET A 107 5.54 -8.28 -3.59
N SER A 108 6.01 -7.21 -4.24
CA SER A 108 7.37 -7.13 -4.81
C SER A 108 8.45 -6.82 -3.78
N SER A 109 8.07 -6.47 -2.54
CA SER A 109 9.03 -6.25 -1.46
C SER A 109 9.59 -7.58 -0.90
N PRO A 110 10.81 -7.59 -0.33
CA PRO A 110 11.36 -8.78 0.34
C PRO A 110 10.49 -9.32 1.48
N MET A 111 9.67 -8.45 2.09
CA MET A 111 8.74 -8.83 3.14
C MET A 111 7.42 -9.40 2.58
N GLY A 112 7.08 -9.13 1.32
CA GLY A 112 5.82 -9.52 0.69
C GLY A 112 5.56 -11.04 0.77
N ALA A 113 6.58 -11.84 0.46
CA ALA A 113 6.50 -13.29 0.57
C ALA A 113 6.30 -13.78 2.02
N LEU A 114 6.86 -13.06 3.00
CA LEU A 114 6.77 -13.42 4.43
C LEU A 114 5.40 -13.08 5.02
N ILE A 115 4.74 -12.02 4.54
CA ILE A 115 3.45 -11.57 5.06
C ILE A 115 2.25 -12.15 4.29
N LEU A 116 2.47 -12.76 3.13
CA LEU A 116 1.39 -13.35 2.33
C LEU A 116 0.52 -14.35 3.11
N PRO A 117 1.07 -15.30 3.90
CA PRO A 117 0.26 -16.22 4.70
C PRO A 117 -0.57 -15.49 5.76
N MET A 118 -0.04 -14.39 6.31
CA MET A 118 -0.75 -13.55 7.26
C MET A 118 -1.92 -12.82 6.57
N ILE A 119 -1.70 -12.23 5.39
CA ILE A 119 -2.76 -11.58 4.59
C ILE A 119 -3.88 -12.57 4.27
N GLN A 120 -3.56 -13.79 3.84
CA GLN A 120 -4.55 -14.83 3.55
C GLN A 120 -5.36 -15.25 4.79
N ASN A 121 -4.70 -15.34 5.96
CA ASN A 121 -5.39 -15.64 7.21
C ASN A 121 -6.33 -14.49 7.63
N LEU A 122 -5.90 -13.24 7.45
CA LEU A 122 -6.76 -12.06 7.65
C LEU A 122 -7.96 -12.08 6.69
N GLU A 123 -7.76 -12.35 5.39
CA GLU A 123 -8.86 -12.46 4.43
C GLU A 123 -9.87 -13.53 4.83
N THR A 124 -9.39 -14.71 5.22
CA THR A 124 -10.25 -15.82 5.67
C THR A 124 -11.07 -15.40 6.90
N THR A 125 -10.45 -14.68 7.83
CA THR A 125 -11.11 -14.18 9.04
C THR A 125 -12.16 -13.11 8.71
N LEU A 126 -11.85 -12.19 7.78
CA LEU A 126 -12.76 -11.14 7.32
C LEU A 126 -13.97 -11.72 6.58
N LYS A 127 -13.75 -12.72 5.70
CA LYS A 127 -14.83 -13.43 4.99
C LYS A 127 -15.75 -14.19 5.94
N ALA A 128 -15.21 -14.73 7.03
CA ALA A 128 -15.99 -15.43 8.06
C ALA A 128 -16.72 -14.47 9.02
N GLY A 129 -16.62 -13.15 8.85
CA GLY A 129 -17.24 -12.17 9.74
C GLY A 129 -16.65 -12.15 11.16
N ALA A 130 -15.46 -12.73 11.34
CA ALA A 130 -14.76 -12.78 12.62
C ALA A 130 -13.81 -11.58 12.79
N VAL A 131 -13.57 -11.17 14.05
CA VAL A 131 -12.62 -10.08 14.35
C VAL A 131 -11.19 -10.60 14.18
N PRO A 132 -10.33 -9.96 13.36
CA PRO A 132 -8.94 -10.38 13.19
C PRO A 132 -8.21 -10.39 14.53
N GLN A 133 -7.70 -11.55 14.93
CA GLN A 133 -6.77 -11.65 16.04
C GLN A 133 -5.44 -11.01 15.62
N VAL A 134 -4.83 -10.21 16.51
CA VAL A 134 -3.54 -9.57 16.24
C VAL A 134 -2.51 -10.64 15.85
N PRO A 135 -1.90 -10.56 14.66
CA PRO A 135 -0.98 -11.60 14.19
C PRO A 135 0.22 -11.74 15.14
N GLN A 136 0.23 -12.85 15.88
CA GLN A 136 1.35 -13.24 16.72
C GLN A 136 2.44 -13.81 15.80
N PHE A 137 3.57 -13.12 15.66
CA PHE A 137 4.76 -13.70 15.06
C PHE A 137 5.23 -14.85 15.95
N ARG A 138 4.79 -16.08 15.63
CA ARG A 138 5.38 -17.28 16.21
C ARG A 138 6.53 -17.71 15.32
N PRO A 139 7.80 -17.54 15.74
CA PRO A 139 8.89 -18.22 15.05
C PRO A 139 8.61 -19.72 15.09
N LEU A 140 8.75 -20.39 13.94
CA LEU A 140 8.65 -21.84 13.83
C LEU A 140 9.84 -22.45 14.58
N MET A 141 9.71 -22.60 15.91
CA MET A 141 10.63 -23.43 16.67
C MET A 141 10.32 -24.88 16.29
N ALA A 142 11.34 -25.58 15.82
CA ALA A 142 11.29 -26.97 15.41
C ALA A 142 10.52 -27.81 16.44
N GLN A 143 9.40 -28.39 16.02
CA GLN A 143 8.74 -29.40 16.83
C GLN A 143 9.61 -30.66 16.85
N PRO A 144 9.87 -31.27 18.01
CA PRO A 144 10.52 -32.57 18.07
C PRO A 144 9.59 -33.62 17.44
N LEU A 145 10.12 -34.38 16.48
CA LEU A 145 9.47 -35.56 15.91
C LEU A 145 9.14 -36.55 17.03
N GLN A 146 7.84 -36.82 17.26
CA GLN A 146 7.44 -37.99 18.05
C GLN A 146 7.27 -39.22 17.14
N PRO A 147 7.60 -40.43 17.59
CA PRO A 147 7.58 -41.62 16.76
C PRO A 147 6.15 -42.13 16.54
N VAL A 148 5.81 -42.43 15.29
CA VAL A 148 4.60 -43.18 14.91
C VAL A 148 4.71 -44.63 15.36
N THR A 149 3.94 -45.03 16.37
CA THR A 149 3.65 -46.43 16.67
C THR A 149 2.53 -46.94 15.77
N ALA A 150 2.83 -48.01 15.03
CA ALA A 150 1.91 -48.73 14.14
C ALA A 150 0.73 -49.35 14.90
N ALA A 151 -0.49 -49.17 14.37
CA ALA A 151 -1.66 -49.93 14.76
C ALA A 151 -2.33 -50.53 13.53
N LYS A 152 -2.74 -51.79 13.69
CA LYS A 152 -3.13 -52.79 12.69
C LYS A 152 -4.45 -52.49 11.98
N SER A 153 -4.55 -53.10 10.79
CA SER A 153 -5.71 -53.23 9.92
C SER A 153 -6.94 -53.87 10.57
N GLU A 154 -8.14 -53.39 10.22
CA GLU A 154 -9.32 -54.23 10.00
C GLU A 154 -10.33 -53.55 9.05
N ALA A 155 -10.85 -54.31 8.09
CA ALA A 155 -11.74 -53.87 7.01
C ALA A 155 -13.22 -53.84 7.45
N PRO A 156 -14.13 -53.29 6.62
CA PRO A 156 -15.01 -54.20 5.89
C PRO A 156 -15.31 -53.85 4.42
N THR A 157 -15.44 -54.94 3.65
CA THR A 157 -16.16 -55.20 2.38
C THR A 157 -17.40 -54.32 2.12
N LYS A 158 -17.85 -54.01 0.88
CA LYS A 158 -18.20 -54.92 -0.23
C LYS A 158 -18.65 -54.11 -1.48
N SER A 159 -18.40 -54.66 -2.69
CA SER A 159 -19.10 -54.47 -4.00
C SER A 159 -19.19 -53.04 -4.59
N GLU A 160 -19.04 -52.75 -5.88
CA GLU A 160 -19.29 -53.49 -7.11
C GLU A 160 -18.59 -52.75 -8.28
N ASN A 161 -18.03 -53.48 -9.25
CA ASN A 161 -17.54 -52.99 -10.56
C ASN A 161 -18.69 -53.20 -11.59
N PRO A 162 -18.70 -52.75 -12.88
CA PRO A 162 -17.53 -52.77 -13.77
C PRO A 162 -17.46 -51.81 -14.99
N LYS A 163 -16.33 -51.98 -15.72
CA LYS A 163 -16.04 -51.68 -17.15
C LYS A 163 -15.37 -50.32 -17.39
N THR A 164 -14.23 -50.22 -18.10
CA THR A 164 -13.77 -51.05 -19.24
C THR A 164 -12.27 -50.86 -19.52
N THR A 165 -11.54 -51.95 -19.79
CA THR A 165 -10.47 -52.19 -20.82
C THR A 165 -9.42 -51.09 -21.13
N LYS A 166 -8.11 -51.32 -21.31
CA LYS A 166 -7.35 -52.50 -21.80
C LYS A 166 -5.83 -52.22 -21.62
N ASN A 167 -5.12 -53.26 -21.20
CA ASN A 167 -3.80 -53.76 -21.67
C ASN A 167 -2.49 -52.92 -21.68
N ALA A 168 -1.50 -53.56 -21.02
CA ALA A 168 -0.13 -53.86 -21.47
C ALA A 168 1.05 -52.92 -21.10
N VAL A 169 1.93 -53.48 -20.27
CA VAL A 169 3.34 -53.14 -19.94
C VAL A 169 4.29 -53.64 -21.07
N PRO A 170 5.64 -53.52 -21.04
CA PRO A 170 6.56 -52.65 -20.26
C PRO A 170 7.72 -52.04 -21.11
N ALA A 171 8.50 -51.11 -20.54
CA ALA A 171 9.99 -51.19 -20.44
C ALA A 171 10.67 -49.82 -20.20
N ALA A 172 11.43 -49.78 -19.10
CA ALA A 172 12.69 -49.10 -18.79
C ALA A 172 13.14 -47.84 -19.58
N VAL A 173 13.52 -46.78 -18.84
CA VAL A 173 14.89 -46.20 -18.68
C VAL A 173 14.80 -44.83 -17.97
N LYS A 174 15.54 -44.64 -16.87
CA LYS A 174 15.90 -43.33 -16.23
C LYS A 174 17.23 -42.82 -16.86
N PRO A 175 17.77 -41.59 -16.65
CA PRO A 175 17.39 -40.47 -15.75
C PRO A 175 17.49 -39.05 -16.37
N ALA A 176 17.37 -38.01 -15.51
CA ALA A 176 17.90 -36.64 -15.60
C ALA A 176 17.06 -35.58 -16.35
N GLY A 177 16.38 -34.73 -15.57
CA GLY A 177 15.70 -33.51 -16.03
C GLY A 177 16.53 -32.27 -15.66
N GLU A 178 16.89 -31.51 -16.70
CA GLU A 178 17.58 -30.22 -16.65
C GLU A 178 16.64 -29.06 -16.28
N GLN A 179 17.26 -28.05 -15.66
CA GLN A 179 16.68 -26.76 -15.28
C GLN A 179 16.34 -25.92 -16.52
N GLN A 180 15.10 -25.44 -16.62
CA GLN A 180 14.71 -24.41 -17.60
C GLN A 180 14.68 -23.02 -16.96
N LYS A 181 15.71 -22.26 -17.34
CA LYS A 181 15.89 -20.81 -17.17
C LYS A 181 15.02 -20.08 -18.21
N LEU A 182 14.03 -19.33 -17.77
CA LEU A 182 13.25 -18.44 -18.64
C LEU A 182 14.10 -17.19 -18.97
N VAL A 183 14.41 -17.05 -20.26
CA VAL A 183 15.07 -15.89 -20.86
C VAL A 183 14.00 -14.87 -21.25
N VAL A 184 14.09 -13.65 -20.70
CA VAL A 184 13.33 -12.48 -21.18
C VAL A 184 14.17 -11.78 -22.24
N ASN A 185 13.63 -11.69 -23.45
CA ASN A 185 14.20 -10.89 -24.54
C ASN A 185 14.03 -9.40 -24.25
N GLY A 186 15.11 -8.65 -24.44
CA GLY A 186 15.22 -7.23 -24.14
C GLY A 186 14.57 -6.31 -25.15
N VAL A 187 14.21 -5.11 -24.67
CA VAL A 187 13.98 -3.92 -25.48
C VAL A 187 14.79 -2.79 -24.85
N VAL A 188 15.78 -2.32 -25.62
CA VAL A 188 16.48 -1.02 -25.60
C VAL A 188 16.79 -0.40 -24.23
N GLY A 189 18.10 -0.38 -23.91
CA GLY A 189 18.64 0.18 -22.69
C GLY A 189 18.37 1.68 -22.54
N ASP A 190 17.44 2.00 -21.64
CA ASP A 190 17.33 3.32 -21.02
C ASP A 190 18.55 3.52 -20.09
N PRO A 191 19.39 4.57 -20.27
CA PRO A 191 20.54 4.85 -19.40
C PRO A 191 20.19 4.96 -17.91
N LEU A 192 18.91 5.16 -17.58
CA LEU A 192 18.42 5.17 -16.19
C LEU A 192 18.26 3.76 -15.59
N GLY A 193 17.99 2.74 -16.41
CA GLY A 193 17.84 1.35 -15.96
C GLY A 193 19.15 0.77 -15.42
N ASN A 194 20.26 1.08 -16.08
CA ASN A 194 21.60 0.67 -15.62
C ASN A 194 22.00 1.37 -14.31
N ALA A 195 21.61 2.63 -14.12
CA ALA A 195 21.86 3.37 -12.87
C ALA A 195 21.05 2.80 -11.70
N ARG A 196 19.77 2.48 -11.92
CA ARG A 196 18.90 1.86 -10.92
C ARG A 196 19.38 0.46 -10.52
N SER A 197 19.79 -0.36 -11.47
CA SER A 197 20.32 -1.70 -11.19
C SER A 197 21.59 -1.66 -10.34
N LYS A 198 22.50 -0.71 -10.60
CA LYS A 198 23.73 -0.53 -9.80
C LYS A 198 23.44 -0.07 -8.37
N VAL A 199 22.53 0.90 -8.20
CA VAL A 199 22.11 1.37 -6.88
C VAL A 199 21.47 0.22 -6.08
N GLN A 200 20.63 -0.59 -6.73
CA GLN A 200 19.98 -1.73 -6.09
C GLN A 200 21.00 -2.80 -5.64
N GLU A 201 21.99 -3.09 -6.48
CA GLU A 201 23.06 -4.06 -6.17
C GLU A 201 23.92 -3.59 -4.98
N GLU A 202 24.24 -2.30 -4.91
CA GLU A 202 24.95 -1.73 -3.76
C GLU A 202 24.13 -1.74 -2.47
N ILE A 203 22.82 -1.47 -2.53
CA ILE A 203 21.94 -1.55 -1.36
C ILE A 203 21.89 -2.98 -0.82
N CYS A 204 21.79 -3.98 -1.71
CA CYS A 204 21.80 -5.39 -1.32
C CYS A 204 23.12 -5.80 -0.65
N ASN A 205 24.25 -5.34 -1.18
CA ASN A 205 25.57 -5.62 -0.61
C ASN A 205 25.78 -4.96 0.76
N GLU A 206 25.37 -3.70 0.94
CA GLU A 206 25.41 -3.03 2.26
C GLU A 206 24.48 -3.70 3.26
N PHE A 207 23.30 -4.11 2.82
CA PHE A 207 22.36 -4.84 3.66
C PHE A 207 22.96 -6.16 4.15
N ALA A 208 23.58 -6.93 3.27
CA ALA A 208 24.25 -8.18 3.64
C ALA A 208 25.41 -7.93 4.62
N ALA A 209 26.19 -6.87 4.41
CA ALA A 209 27.28 -6.49 5.32
C ALA A 209 26.76 -6.10 6.72
N ILE A 210 25.68 -5.32 6.80
CA ILE A 210 25.08 -4.93 8.08
C ILE A 210 24.46 -6.14 8.79
N MET A 211 23.79 -7.03 8.05
CA MET A 211 23.23 -8.26 8.62
C MET A 211 24.32 -9.22 9.12
N ALA A 212 25.47 -9.27 8.46
CA ALA A 212 26.62 -10.08 8.88
C ALA A 212 27.23 -9.60 10.21
N THR A 213 27.02 -8.33 10.60
CA THR A 213 27.45 -7.84 11.92
C THR A 213 26.56 -8.33 13.07
N GLY A 214 25.38 -8.90 12.79
CA GLY A 214 24.47 -9.45 13.80
C GLY A 214 23.86 -8.43 14.79
N SER A 215 24.12 -7.14 14.59
CA SER A 215 23.78 -6.10 15.56
C SER A 215 22.40 -5.47 15.36
N LEU A 216 21.75 -5.68 14.20
CA LEU A 216 20.53 -4.97 13.83
C LEU A 216 19.47 -5.93 13.29
N ARG A 217 18.19 -5.61 13.53
CA ARG A 217 17.06 -6.32 12.93
C ARG A 217 16.98 -5.98 11.44
N ALA A 218 16.46 -6.89 10.62
CA ALA A 218 16.40 -6.74 9.16
C ALA A 218 15.75 -5.43 8.69
N SER A 219 14.71 -4.94 9.37
CA SER A 219 14.05 -3.67 9.03
C SER A 219 14.96 -2.45 9.24
N GLU A 220 15.79 -2.49 10.29
CA GLU A 220 16.72 -1.41 10.63
C GLU A 220 17.96 -1.45 9.74
N ALA A 221 18.47 -2.65 9.47
CA ALA A 221 19.56 -2.88 8.53
C ALA A 221 19.21 -2.42 7.11
N ALA A 222 17.96 -2.67 6.65
CA ALA A 222 17.49 -2.24 5.33
C ALA A 222 17.41 -0.71 5.22
N ALA A 223 16.81 -0.04 6.20
CA ALA A 223 16.73 1.42 6.23
C ALA A 223 18.13 2.06 6.26
N LEU A 224 19.05 1.47 7.01
CA LEU A 224 20.42 1.96 7.15
C LEU A 224 21.25 1.73 5.88
N ALA A 225 21.09 0.59 5.21
CA ALA A 225 21.71 0.30 3.92
C ALA A 225 21.22 1.28 2.83
N THR A 226 19.91 1.48 2.70
CA THR A 226 19.33 2.43 1.74
C THR A 226 19.83 3.85 2.00
N ARG A 227 19.88 4.28 3.25
CA ARG A 227 20.38 5.61 3.63
C ARG A 227 21.86 5.80 3.27
N ARG A 228 22.72 4.80 3.54
CA ARG A 228 24.15 4.86 3.21
C ARG A 228 24.41 4.92 1.70
N VAL A 229 23.67 4.14 0.92
CA VAL A 229 23.82 4.16 -0.55
C VAL A 229 23.27 5.46 -1.13
N MET A 230 22.09 5.92 -0.69
CA MET A 230 21.53 7.20 -1.16
C MET A 230 22.42 8.40 -0.81
N GLN A 231 23.12 8.38 0.33
CA GLN A 231 24.11 9.41 0.69
C GLN A 231 25.33 9.40 -0.24
N ARG A 232 25.80 8.23 -0.68
CA ARG A 232 26.91 8.12 -1.65
C ARG A 232 26.52 8.66 -3.03
N TYR A 233 25.29 8.44 -3.47
CA TYR A 233 24.78 8.94 -4.76
C TYR A 233 24.31 10.41 -4.70
N GLY A 234 23.98 10.93 -3.51
CA GLY A 234 23.65 12.34 -3.30
C GLY A 234 24.84 13.29 -3.44
N ASN A 235 26.08 12.80 -3.26
CA ASN A 235 27.29 13.62 -3.38
C ASN A 235 27.87 13.69 -4.79
N THR A 236 27.47 12.83 -5.73
CA THR A 236 28.05 12.74 -7.08
C THR A 236 27.28 13.49 -8.16
N SER A 237 26.11 14.06 -7.87
CA SER A 237 25.28 14.80 -8.85
C SER A 237 25.28 16.33 -8.67
N SER A 238 26.21 16.89 -7.87
CA SER A 238 26.31 18.34 -7.68
C SER A 238 27.26 19.01 -8.69
N ALA A 239 26.86 19.04 -9.95
CA ALA A 239 27.42 19.98 -10.92
C ALA A 239 26.27 20.77 -11.57
N VAL A 240 26.33 22.09 -11.39
CA VAL A 240 25.44 23.17 -11.86
C VAL A 240 24.36 23.63 -10.86
N PRO A 241 24.62 24.69 -10.06
CA PRO A 241 23.59 25.36 -9.27
C PRO A 241 22.85 26.39 -10.14
N GLN A 242 21.63 26.04 -10.59
CA GLN A 242 20.63 27.05 -10.98
C GLN A 242 20.01 27.60 -9.69
N ARG A 243 20.20 28.90 -9.45
CA ARG A 243 19.67 29.63 -8.29
C ARG A 243 18.19 29.94 -8.53
N ASP A 244 17.30 29.22 -7.87
CA ASP A 244 15.87 29.55 -7.83
C ASP A 244 15.57 30.54 -6.68
N PRO A 245 15.18 31.80 -6.97
CA PRO A 245 14.90 32.81 -5.93
C PRO A 245 13.66 32.48 -5.08
N LEU A 246 12.76 31.63 -5.58
CA LEU A 246 11.48 31.31 -4.93
C LEU A 246 11.60 30.24 -3.83
N GLY A 247 12.60 29.35 -3.93
CA GLY A 247 12.85 28.31 -2.93
C GLY A 247 13.28 28.90 -1.58
N ASN A 248 14.11 29.95 -1.61
CA ASN A 248 14.56 30.64 -0.41
C ASN A 248 13.42 31.35 0.34
N ALA A 249 12.41 31.85 -0.37
CA ALA A 249 11.27 32.52 0.25
C ALA A 249 10.36 31.53 0.99
N ARG A 250 10.07 30.37 0.40
CA ARG A 250 9.24 29.33 1.05
C ARG A 250 9.93 28.72 2.26
N SER A 251 11.24 28.47 2.16
CA SER A 251 12.02 27.96 3.29
C SER A 251 12.07 28.94 4.46
N LYS A 252 12.21 30.24 4.20
CA LYS A 252 12.17 31.27 5.26
C LYS A 252 10.82 31.36 5.97
N VAL A 253 9.72 31.34 5.21
CA VAL A 253 8.36 31.36 5.79
C VAL A 253 8.13 30.13 6.67
N GLN A 254 8.60 28.97 6.23
CA GLN A 254 8.44 27.72 6.96
C GLN A 254 9.29 27.66 8.23
N GLU A 255 10.50 28.23 8.20
CA GLU A 255 11.36 28.39 9.37
C GLU A 255 10.75 29.35 10.41
N GLU A 256 10.17 30.47 9.97
CA GLU A 256 9.48 31.41 10.86
C GLU A 256 8.22 30.82 11.51
N ILE A 257 7.43 30.03 10.75
CA ILE A 257 6.26 29.30 11.30
C ILE A 257 6.71 28.31 12.37
N SER A 258 7.81 27.59 12.13
CA SER A 258 8.35 26.62 13.09
C SER A 258 8.83 27.31 14.37
N ASN A 259 9.49 28.48 14.26
CA ASN A 259 9.97 29.23 15.41
C ASN A 259 8.82 29.83 16.24
N GLU A 260 7.78 30.36 15.60
CA GLU A 260 6.56 30.83 16.30
C GLU A 260 5.81 29.70 16.98
N PHE A 261 5.72 28.54 16.31
CA PHE A 261 5.09 27.36 16.88
C PHE A 261 5.82 26.90 18.14
N ALA A 262 7.16 26.84 18.10
CA ALA A 262 7.97 26.50 19.26
C ALA A 262 7.78 27.50 20.42
N ALA A 263 7.73 28.81 20.12
CA ALA A 263 7.48 29.85 21.11
C ALA A 263 6.09 29.73 21.76
N ILE A 264 5.05 29.46 20.98
CA ILE A 264 3.68 29.26 21.49
C ILE A 264 3.60 27.99 22.35
N MET A 265 4.22 26.90 21.90
CA MET A 265 4.25 25.64 22.65
C MET A 265 5.03 25.77 23.97
N ALA A 266 6.08 26.60 24.02
CA ALA A 266 6.83 26.88 25.24
C ALA A 266 5.99 27.59 26.32
N THR A 267 4.91 28.28 25.95
CA THR A 267 3.99 28.91 26.93
C THR A 267 3.01 27.92 27.58
N GLY A 268 2.90 26.69 27.05
CA GLY A 268 2.08 25.61 27.63
C GLY A 268 0.56 25.84 27.62
N SER A 269 0.08 26.95 27.05
CA SER A 269 -1.33 27.37 27.15
C SER A 269 -2.25 26.81 26.08
N LEU A 270 -1.71 26.20 25.01
CA LEU A 270 -2.47 25.79 23.83
C LEU A 270 -2.12 24.36 23.40
N ARG A 271 -3.10 23.65 22.84
CA ARG A 271 -2.87 22.36 22.18
C ARG A 271 -2.08 22.57 20.88
N ALA A 272 -1.29 21.57 20.48
CA ALA A 272 -0.43 21.66 19.30
C ALA A 272 -1.16 22.04 18.01
N SER A 273 -2.41 21.58 17.82
CA SER A 273 -3.24 21.95 16.66
C SER A 273 -3.60 23.44 16.65
N GLU A 274 -3.92 24.01 17.81
CA GLU A 274 -4.26 25.42 17.97
C GLU A 274 -3.03 26.31 17.88
N ALA A 275 -1.90 25.88 18.46
CA ALA A 275 -0.62 26.56 18.37
C ALA A 275 -0.12 26.62 16.91
N ALA A 276 -0.28 25.55 16.13
CA ALA A 276 0.11 25.51 14.72
C ALA A 276 -0.74 26.45 13.85
N ALA A 277 -2.07 26.49 14.09
CA ALA A 277 -2.96 27.40 13.39
C ALA A 277 -2.66 28.87 13.75
N LEU A 278 -2.37 29.16 15.02
CA LEU A 278 -2.03 30.50 15.50
C LEU A 278 -0.67 30.97 14.95
N ALA A 279 0.35 30.10 14.96
CA ALA A 279 1.68 30.39 14.39
C ALA A 279 1.59 30.72 12.90
N THR A 280 0.86 29.89 12.14
CA THR A 280 0.64 30.10 10.71
C THR A 280 -0.09 31.42 10.44
N ARG A 281 -1.13 31.73 11.22
CA ARG A 281 -1.88 32.99 11.09
C ARG A 281 -1.02 34.22 11.39
N ARG A 282 -0.20 34.19 12.44
CA ARG A 282 0.69 35.31 12.83
C ARG A 282 1.79 35.56 11.80
N VAL A 283 2.39 34.49 11.26
CA VAL A 283 3.40 34.63 10.20
C VAL A 283 2.75 35.15 8.93
N MET A 284 1.62 34.59 8.50
CA MET A 284 0.91 35.06 7.30
C MET A 284 0.41 36.51 7.42
N GLN A 285 0.03 36.98 8.62
CA GLN A 285 -0.31 38.38 8.87
C GLN A 285 0.90 39.33 8.72
N ARG A 286 2.10 38.91 9.14
CA ARG A 286 3.33 39.70 8.93
C ARG A 286 3.69 39.83 7.44
N TYR A 287 3.50 38.77 6.67
CA TYR A 287 3.70 38.81 5.21
C TYR A 287 2.56 39.50 4.45
N GLY A 288 1.36 39.57 5.00
CA GLY A 288 0.24 40.33 4.44
C GLY A 288 0.36 41.85 4.66
N ASN A 289 1.05 42.30 5.72
CA ASN A 289 1.21 43.71 6.05
C ASN A 289 2.41 44.39 5.35
N THR A 290 3.25 43.64 4.63
CA THR A 290 4.40 44.18 3.88
C THR A 290 4.07 44.57 2.44
N SER A 291 2.87 44.22 1.91
CA SER A 291 2.41 44.66 0.59
C SER A 291 1.71 46.04 0.59
N SER A 292 1.50 46.67 1.74
CA SER A 292 0.84 47.99 1.85
C SER A 292 1.80 49.17 2.06
N ALA A 293 3.12 48.95 2.05
CA ALA A 293 4.12 50.02 2.12
C ALA A 293 4.68 50.33 0.72
N VAL A 294 3.84 50.87 -0.17
CA VAL A 294 4.33 51.66 -1.30
C VAL A 294 4.59 53.08 -0.78
N PRO A 295 5.81 53.61 -0.83
CA PRO A 295 6.04 55.00 -0.47
C PRO A 295 5.40 55.88 -1.55
N GLN A 296 4.46 56.72 -1.16
CA GLN A 296 4.08 57.87 -1.98
C GLN A 296 5.24 58.87 -1.95
N SER A 297 5.86 59.07 -3.10
CA SER A 297 6.61 60.28 -3.46
C SER A 297 6.49 60.48 -4.97
#